data_AF-A0A219CH55-F1
#
_entry.id   AF-A0A219CH55-F1
#
_cell.length_a   1.000
_cell.length_b   1.000
_cell.length_c   1.000
_cell.angle_alpha   90.00
_cell.angle_beta   90.00
_cell.angle_gamma   90.00
#
_symmetry.space_group_name_H-M   'P 1'
#
loop_
_entity.id
_entity.type
_entity.pdbx_description
1 polymer ?
#
loop_
_entity_poly.entity_id
_entity_poly.type
_entity_poly.pdbx_seq_one_letter_code
_entity_poly.pdbx_strand_id
1 'polypeptide(L)' 'MTSKLVHVKDADKGSDIYFDPQGLEGAVFNWNGQKDYSQYIYNAMLYMRSGSLICCVVNDDGKKKILEHVQEAP' A
#
# COMPACT_ATOMS: atom_id res chain seq x y z
N MET A 1 17.26 -15.07 -2.24
CA MET A 1 17.23 -13.96 -1.27
C MET A 1 15.82 -13.93 -0.69
N THR A 2 15.65 -14.03 0.63
CA THR A 2 14.34 -13.91 1.27
C THR A 2 13.91 -12.45 1.21
N SER A 3 12.99 -12.12 0.30
CA SER A 3 12.43 -10.76 0.24
C SER A 3 11.73 -10.47 1.57
N LYS A 4 12.16 -9.41 2.26
CA LYS A 4 11.49 -8.96 3.48
C LYS A 4 10.13 -8.39 3.06
N LEU A 5 9.06 -9.06 3.44
CA LEU A 5 7.70 -8.60 3.14
C LEU A 5 7.47 -7.22 3.77
N VAL A 6 6.88 -6.31 3.01
CA VAL A 6 6.43 -5.02 3.52
C VAL A 6 5.07 -5.21 4.18
N HIS A 7 4.98 -4.72 5.41
CA HIS A 7 3.77 -4.77 6.22
C HIS A 7 3.06 -3.42 6.23
N VAL A 8 1.76 -3.39 5.94
CA VAL A 8 0.89 -2.23 6.13
C VAL A 8 -0.40 -2.66 6.83
N LYS A 9 -0.98 -1.77 7.62
CA LYS A 9 -2.24 -2.02 8.31
C LYS A 9 -3.40 -1.44 7.51
N ASP A 10 -4.43 -2.24 7.32
CA ASP A 10 -5.70 -1.79 6.75
C ASP A 10 -6.45 -0.98 7.81
N ALA A 11 -6.65 0.31 7.53
CA ALA A 11 -7.32 1.24 8.44
C ALA A 11 -8.85 1.04 8.50
N ASP A 12 -9.46 0.38 7.52
CA ASP A 12 -10.90 0.10 7.49
C ASP A 12 -11.21 -1.21 8.21
N LYS A 13 -10.48 -2.28 7.88
CA LYS A 13 -10.75 -3.64 8.41
C LYS A 13 -9.92 -4.00 9.64
N GLY A 14 -8.89 -3.21 9.94
CA GLY A 14 -7.94 -3.49 11.01
C GLY A 14 -6.97 -4.65 10.71
N SER A 15 -7.02 -5.21 9.50
CA SER A 15 -6.21 -6.36 9.07
C SER A 15 -4.76 -5.98 8.76
N ASP A 16 -3.85 -6.92 8.97
CA ASP A 16 -2.46 -6.80 8.55
C ASP A 16 -2.28 -7.27 7.10
N ILE A 17 -1.60 -6.47 6.29
CA ILE A 17 -1.35 -6.75 4.88
C ILE A 17 0.15 -6.84 4.66
N TYR A 18 0.57 -7.95 4.06
CA TYR A 18 1.95 -8.22 3.71
C TYR A 18 2.08 -8.38 2.21
N PHE A 19 3.01 -7.67 1.60
CA PHE A 19 3.30 -7.80 0.18
C PHE A 19 4.80 -7.82 -0.09
N ASP A 20 5.19 -8.48 -1.18
CA ASP A 20 6.59 -8.49 -1.63
C ASP A 20 6.88 -7.20 -2.43
N PRO A 21 7.77 -6.32 -1.96
CA PRO A 21 8.08 -5.09 -2.67
C PRO A 21 8.69 -5.33 -4.06
N GLN A 22 9.38 -6.46 -4.28
CA GLN A 22 9.95 -6.79 -5.59
C GLN A 22 8.89 -7.19 -6.61
N GLY A 23 7.72 -7.60 -6.13
CA GLY A 23 6.57 -7.93 -6.94
C GLY A 23 5.65 -6.75 -7.20
N LEU A 24 5.88 -5.57 -6.61
CA LEU A 24 5.01 -4.40 -6.78
C LEU A 24 5.39 -3.65 -8.08
N GLU A 25 4.47 -3.60 -9.04
CA GLU A 25 4.67 -2.87 -10.31
C GLU A 25 4.10 -1.46 -10.27
N GLY A 26 3.06 -1.25 -9.49
CA GLY A 26 2.44 0.07 -9.37
C GLY A 26 1.52 0.15 -8.17
N ALA A 27 1.28 1.37 -7.72
CA ALA A 27 0.32 1.66 -6.67
C ALA A 27 -0.51 2.89 -7.05
N VAL A 28 -1.83 2.78 -6.88
CA VAL A 28 -2.76 3.91 -7.02
C VAL A 28 -3.34 4.23 -5.64
N PHE A 29 -3.34 5.51 -5.29
CA PHE A 29 -3.87 5.99 -4.02
C PHE A 29 -4.98 7.00 -4.28
N ASN A 30 -6.20 6.64 -3.90
CA ASN A 30 -7.36 7.53 -3.98
C ASN A 30 -7.72 8.00 -2.59
N TRP A 31 -7.72 9.31 -2.34
CA TRP A 31 -8.23 9.86 -1.08
C TRP A 31 -9.70 9.46 -0.90
N ASN A 32 -10.05 8.89 0.25
CA ASN A 32 -11.40 8.37 0.49
C ASN A 32 -12.38 9.41 1.08
N GLY A 33 -11.94 10.67 1.24
CA GLY A 33 -12.74 11.74 1.84
C GLY A 33 -12.67 11.81 3.37
N GLN A 34 -12.00 10.87 4.04
CA GLN A 34 -11.88 10.80 5.49
C GLN A 34 -10.47 11.22 5.97
N LYS A 35 -10.41 11.57 7.25
CA LYS A 35 -9.18 11.79 8.00
C LYS A 35 -9.27 11.05 9.33
N ASP A 36 -8.16 10.43 9.73
CA ASP A 36 -7.99 9.93 11.09
C ASP A 36 -7.02 10.86 11.83
N TYR A 37 -7.52 11.53 12.86
CA TYR A 37 -6.86 12.68 13.51
C TYR A 37 -6.40 13.74 12.49
N SER A 38 -5.11 13.73 12.13
CA SER A 38 -4.50 14.66 11.16
C SER A 38 -4.01 13.98 9.87
N GLN A 39 -4.22 12.68 9.73
CA GLN A 39 -3.77 11.90 8.58
C GLN A 39 -4.91 11.66 7.61
N TYR A 40 -4.64 11.82 6.31
CA TYR A 40 -5.56 11.49 5.24
C TYR A 40 -5.64 9.98 5.08
N ILE A 41 -6.85 9.47 4.81
CA ILE A 41 -7.09 8.05 4.55
C ILE A 41 -7.27 7.84 3.04
N TYR A 42 -6.61 6.82 2.51
CA TYR A 42 -6.58 6.51 1.09
C TYR A 42 -7.02 5.07 0.84
N ASN A 43 -7.80 4.87 -0.21
CA ASN A 43 -7.95 3.57 -0.86
C ASN A 43 -6.70 3.33 -1.70
N ALA A 44 -5.88 2.37 -1.29
CA ALA A 44 -4.70 1.92 -1.99
C ALA A 44 -5.00 0.68 -2.84
N MET A 45 -4.52 0.68 -4.07
CA MET A 45 -4.59 -0.42 -5.01
C MET A 45 -3.16 -0.76 -5.46
N LEU A 46 -2.66 -1.92 -5.05
CA LEU A 46 -1.31 -2.40 -5.34
C LEU A 46 -1.37 -3.42 -6.48
N TYR A 47 -0.75 -3.06 -7.60
CA TYR A 47 -0.67 -3.90 -8.79
C TYR A 47 0.61 -4.72 -8.70
N MET A 48 0.45 -6.04 -8.55
CA MET A 48 1.56 -6.96 -8.45
C MET A 48 1.92 -7.55 -9.82
N ARG A 49 3.20 -7.80 -10.08
CA ARG A 49 3.73 -8.45 -11.28
C ARG A 49 3.10 -9.81 -11.57
N SER A 50 2.60 -10.48 -10.54
CA SER A 50 1.86 -11.73 -10.68
C SER A 50 0.50 -11.59 -11.38
N GLY A 51 0.06 -10.35 -11.65
CA GLY A 51 -1.30 -10.03 -12.11
C GLY A 51 -2.32 -9.92 -10.97
N SER A 52 -1.88 -10.07 -9.72
CA SER A 52 -2.73 -9.93 -8.54
C SER A 52 -2.92 -8.46 -8.17
N LEU A 53 -4.11 -8.11 -7.70
CA LEU A 53 -4.43 -6.79 -7.15
C LEU A 53 -4.66 -6.91 -5.64
N ILE A 54 -3.98 -6.09 -4.86
CA ILE A 54 -4.23 -5.96 -3.42
C ILE A 54 -4.92 -4.62 -3.19
N CYS A 55 -6.14 -4.66 -2.66
CA CYS A 55 -6.90 -3.46 -2.29
C CYS A 55 -6.90 -3.31 -0.77
N CYS A 56 -6.52 -2.14 -0.28
CA CYS A 56 -6.52 -1.84 1.14
C CYS A 56 -6.75 -0.37 1.43
N VAL A 57 -7.11 -0.07 2.67
CA VAL A 57 -7.26 1.31 3.14
C VAL A 57 -6.06 1.67 4.01
N VAL A 58 -5.35 2.75 3.69
CA VAL A 58 -4.13 3.16 4.42
C VAL A 58 -4.18 4.64 4.77
N ASN A 59 -3.51 5.01 5.85
CA ASN A 59 -3.25 6.40 6.20
C ASN A 59 -2.03 6.96 5.45
N ASP A 60 -1.65 8.21 5.71
CA ASP A 60 -0.46 8.84 5.13
C ASP A 60 0.83 8.03 5.39
N ASP A 61 1.00 7.46 6.58
CA ASP A 61 2.17 6.65 6.92
C ASP A 61 2.23 5.36 6.08
N GLY A 62 1.10 4.65 5.96
CA GLY A 62 0.99 3.46 5.13
C GLY A 62 1.22 3.76 3.64
N LYS A 63 0.64 4.86 3.14
CA LYS A 63 0.89 5.36 1.78
C LYS A 63 2.38 5.63 1.54
N LYS A 64 3.04 6.35 2.44
CA LYS A 64 4.47 6.66 2.35
C LYS A 64 5.31 5.38 2.32
N LYS A 65 5.01 4.44 3.21
CA LYS A 65 5.71 3.14 3.29
C LYS A 65 5.59 2.34 1.99
N ILE A 66 4.42 2.36 1.35
CA ILE A 66 4.24 1.69 0.05
C ILE A 66 5.04 2.42 -1.04
N LEU A 67 4.96 3.75 -1.09
CA LEU A 67 5.66 4.56 -2.10
C LEU A 67 7.18 4.40 -2.05
N GLU A 68 7.77 4.23 -0.85
CA GLU A 68 9.21 3.94 -0.69
C GLU A 68 9.66 2.63 -1.38
N HIS A 69 8.71 1.76 -1.72
CA HIS A 69 8.96 0.45 -2.33
C HIS A 69 8.39 0.31 -3.74
N VAL A 70 7.69 1.33 -4.26
CA VAL A 70 7.33 1.38 -5.68
C VAL A 70 8.61 1.75 -6.43
N GLN A 71 9.15 0.82 -7.21
CA GLN A 71 10.29 1.14 -8.08
C GLN A 71 9.83 2.20 -9.09
N GLU A 72 10.50 3.36 -9.09
CA GLU A 72 10.42 4.25 -10.24
C GLU A 72 10.95 3.46 -11.44
N ALA A 73 10.10 3.24 -12.44
CA ALA A 73 10.53 2.64 -13.69
C ALA A 73 11.63 3.54 -14.28
N PRO A 74 12.78 2.96 -14.71
CA PRO A 74 13.86 3.72 -15.34
C PRO A 74 13.44 4.38 -16.66
#